data_AF-A0AAV4F3Q9-F1
#
_entry.id   AF-A0AAV4F3Q9-F1
#
_cell.length_a   1.000
_cell.length_b   1.000
_cell.length_c   1.000
_cell.angle_alpha   90.00
_cell.angle_beta   90.00
_cell.angle_gamma   90.00
#
_symmetry.space_group_name_H-M   'P 1'
#
loop_
_entity.id
_entity.type
_entity.pdbx_description
1 polymer ?
#
loop_
_entity_poly.entity_id
_entity_poly.type
_entity_poly.pdbx_seq_one_letter_code
_entity_poly.pdbx_strand_id
1 'polypeptide(L)'
;MTEDILNLVDKRRKAKGEQEEYESIHREVRRKCEEAKETWLNDKCREIDTFQRQAPNTMYRKVEELMGKKKTSSTGCLKAKNGEIIMEKDKILERWSQYIKELKERNRSKERQLCRTTNSERRSKDSYLEDEKWKSHRTG
;
A
#
# COMPACT_ATOMS: atom_id res chain seq x y z
N MET A 1 -11.64 -30.81 -3.97
CA MET A 1 -11.63 -31.57 -2.70
C MET A 1 -11.73 -33.02 -3.09
N THR A 2 -10.78 -33.86 -2.71
CA THR A 2 -10.72 -35.26 -3.17
C THR A 2 -11.61 -36.16 -2.31
N GLU A 3 -12.08 -37.26 -2.89
CA GLU A 3 -12.98 -38.22 -2.23
C GLU A 3 -12.35 -38.85 -0.98
N ASP A 4 -11.02 -39.05 -1.00
CA ASP A 4 -10.23 -39.49 0.16
C ASP A 4 -10.34 -38.54 1.36
N ILE A 5 -10.30 -37.23 1.12
CA ILE A 5 -10.41 -36.22 2.19
C ILE A 5 -11.81 -36.26 2.79
N LEU A 6 -12.84 -36.42 1.96
CA LEU A 6 -14.24 -36.52 2.42
C LEU A 6 -14.42 -37.75 3.31
N ASN A 7 -13.90 -38.90 2.89
CA ASN A 7 -13.93 -40.13 3.66
C ASN A 7 -13.21 -39.98 5.02
N LEU A 8 -12.07 -39.30 5.07
CA LEU A 8 -11.35 -39.03 6.31
C LEU A 8 -12.10 -38.05 7.23
N VAL A 9 -12.75 -37.03 6.67
CA VAL A 9 -13.60 -36.10 7.43
C VAL A 9 -14.79 -36.83 8.05
N ASP A 10 -15.37 -37.79 7.34
CA ASP A 10 -16.48 -38.60 7.87
C ASP A 10 -16.02 -39.59 8.95
N LYS A 11 -14.83 -40.19 8.80
CA LYS A 11 -14.21 -40.98 9.87
C LYS A 11 -13.95 -40.14 11.12
N ARG A 12 -13.44 -38.91 10.96
CA ARG A 12 -13.25 -37.96 12.07
C ARG A 12 -14.57 -37.63 12.79
N ARG A 13 -15.68 -37.49 12.05
CA ARG A 13 -17.00 -37.25 12.64
C ARG A 13 -17.46 -38.40 13.51
N LYS A 14 -17.15 -39.64 13.11
CA LYS A 14 -17.50 -40.88 13.83
C LYS A 14 -16.61 -41.13 15.04
N ALA A 15 -15.34 -40.71 15.00
CA ALA A 15 -14.39 -40.83 16.11
C ALA A 15 -14.59 -39.80 17.25
N LYS A 16 -15.77 -39.15 17.34
CA LYS A 16 -16.09 -38.25 18.46
C LYS A 16 -16.35 -39.06 19.72
N GLY A 17 -15.30 -39.33 20.48
CA GLY A 17 -15.34 -40.09 21.74
C GLY A 17 -13.98 -40.63 22.13
N GLU A 18 -13.17 -41.01 21.15
CA GLU A 18 -11.80 -41.49 21.32
C GLU A 18 -10.80 -40.40 20.95
N GLN A 19 -10.19 -39.76 21.96
CA GLN A 19 -9.36 -38.56 21.75
C GLN A 19 -8.15 -38.82 20.85
N GLU A 20 -7.44 -39.93 21.06
CA GLU A 20 -6.23 -40.25 20.29
C GLU A 20 -6.53 -40.54 18.81
N GLU A 21 -7.60 -41.30 18.55
CA GLU A 21 -8.03 -41.61 17.19
C GLU A 21 -8.53 -40.34 16.47
N TYR A 22 -9.30 -39.50 17.16
CA TYR A 22 -9.75 -38.22 16.63
C TYR A 22 -8.57 -37.31 16.25
N GLU A 23 -7.57 -37.16 17.12
CA GLU A 23 -6.40 -36.33 16.87
C GLU A 23 -5.54 -36.86 15.72
N SER A 24 -5.39 -38.19 15.63
CA SER A 24 -4.69 -38.84 14.52
C SER A 24 -5.37 -38.54 13.18
N ILE A 25 -6.68 -38.79 13.09
CA ILE A 25 -7.46 -38.53 11.86
C ILE A 25 -7.49 -37.03 11.55
N HIS A 26 -7.58 -36.16 12.56
CA HIS A 26 -7.57 -34.71 12.34
C HIS A 26 -6.26 -34.23 11.73
N ARG A 27 -5.11 -34.73 12.20
CA ARG A 27 -3.79 -34.44 11.63
C ARG A 27 -3.72 -34.92 10.17
N GLU A 28 -4.20 -36.12 9.91
CA GLU A 28 -4.18 -36.69 8.56
C GLU A 28 -5.08 -35.91 7.58
N VAL A 29 -6.29 -35.50 8.03
CA VAL A 29 -7.17 -34.62 7.25
C VAL A 29 -6.46 -33.31 6.92
N ARG A 30 -5.79 -32.69 7.89
CA ARG A 30 -5.07 -31.43 7.68
C ARG A 30 -3.95 -31.61 6.65
N ARG A 31 -3.11 -32.64 6.81
CA ARG A 31 -2.03 -32.99 5.89
C ARG A 31 -2.55 -33.17 4.46
N LYS A 32 -3.58 -33.99 4.27
CA LYS A 32 -4.20 -34.22 2.95
C LYS A 32 -4.80 -32.95 2.37
N CYS A 33 -5.41 -32.08 3.18
CA CYS A 33 -5.91 -30.79 2.72
C CYS A 33 -4.78 -29.86 2.26
N GLU A 34 -3.68 -29.82 3.00
CA GLU A 34 -2.48 -29.03 2.66
C GLU A 34 -1.86 -29.54 1.35
N GLU A 35 -1.69 -30.85 1.20
CA GLU A 35 -1.19 -31.48 -0.03
C GLU A 35 -2.08 -31.20 -1.23
N ALA A 36 -3.41 -31.33 -1.07
CA ALA A 36 -4.36 -31.03 -2.13
C ALA A 36 -4.35 -29.55 -2.52
N LYS A 37 -4.20 -28.65 -1.55
CA LYS A 37 -4.06 -27.21 -1.79
C LYS A 37 -2.76 -26.90 -2.54
N GLU A 38 -1.65 -27.48 -2.11
CA GLU A 38 -0.34 -27.28 -2.72
C GLU A 38 -0.31 -27.82 -4.15
N THR A 39 -0.87 -29.00 -4.38
CA THR A 39 -1.01 -29.58 -5.72
C THR A 39 -1.84 -28.66 -6.63
N TRP A 40 -2.99 -28.19 -6.14
CA TRP A 40 -3.83 -27.25 -6.89
C TRP A 40 -3.13 -25.93 -7.22
N LEU A 41 -2.38 -25.35 -6.26
CA LEU A 41 -1.61 -24.14 -6.50
C LEU A 41 -0.51 -24.36 -7.54
N ASN A 42 0.22 -25.47 -7.45
CA ASN A 42 1.28 -25.80 -8.42
C ASN A 42 0.72 -26.00 -9.83
N ASP A 43 -0.42 -26.66 -9.97
CA ASP A 43 -1.11 -26.81 -11.26
C ASP A 43 -1.52 -25.45 -11.83
N LYS A 44 -1.99 -24.53 -10.97
CA LYS A 44 -2.33 -23.16 -11.39
C LYS A 44 -1.11 -22.34 -11.80
N CYS A 45 0.01 -22.47 -11.10
CA CYS A 45 1.27 -21.84 -11.50
C CYS A 45 1.72 -22.35 -12.87
N ARG A 46 1.69 -23.68 -13.09
CA ARG A 46 2.03 -24.27 -14.39
C ARG A 46 1.12 -23.75 -15.50
N GLU A 47 -0.20 -23.67 -15.27
CA GLU A 47 -1.15 -23.09 -16.23
C GLU A 47 -0.76 -21.64 -16.58
N ILE A 48 -0.42 -20.81 -15.58
CA ILE A 48 -0.01 -19.42 -15.78
C ILE A 48 1.30 -19.31 -16.57
N ASP A 49 2.30 -20.15 -16.27
CA ASP A 49 3.59 -20.18 -16.98
C ASP A 49 3.42 -20.47 -18.47
N THR A 50 2.43 -21.30 -18.84
CA THR A 50 2.14 -21.56 -20.28
C THR A 50 1.64 -20.31 -20.99
N PHE A 51 0.83 -19.47 -20.31
CA PHE A 51 0.30 -18.24 -20.88
C PHE A 51 1.34 -17.12 -20.98
N GLN A 52 2.43 -17.18 -20.21
CA GLN A 52 3.50 -16.17 -20.24
C GLN A 52 4.08 -15.98 -21.65
N ARG A 53 4.19 -17.06 -22.45
CA ARG A 53 4.76 -17.03 -23.79
C ARG A 53 3.74 -16.72 -24.89
N GLN A 54 2.47 -17.01 -24.66
CA GLN A 54 1.43 -16.99 -25.70
C GLN A 54 0.47 -15.80 -25.58
N ALA A 55 0.09 -15.42 -24.35
CA ALA A 55 -0.94 -14.42 -24.09
C ALA A 55 -0.73 -13.73 -22.73
N PRO A 56 0.15 -12.72 -22.65
CA PRO A 56 0.47 -12.05 -21.38
C PRO A 56 -0.76 -11.43 -20.71
N ASN A 57 -1.69 -10.87 -21.49
CA ASN A 57 -2.95 -10.32 -20.95
C ASN A 57 -3.81 -11.38 -20.24
N THR A 58 -3.85 -12.61 -20.77
CA THR A 58 -4.59 -13.73 -20.16
C THR A 58 -3.92 -14.18 -18.86
N MET A 59 -2.57 -14.19 -18.84
CA MET A 59 -1.80 -14.46 -17.63
C MET A 59 -2.14 -13.46 -16.52
N TYR A 60 -2.09 -12.15 -16.79
CA TYR A 60 -2.42 -11.14 -15.78
C TYR A 60 -3.84 -11.31 -15.22
N ARG A 61 -4.82 -11.59 -16.08
CA ARG A 61 -6.21 -11.85 -15.65
C ARG A 61 -6.32 -13.10 -14.78
N LYS A 62 -5.62 -14.19 -15.12
CA LYS A 62 -5.59 -15.42 -14.32
C LYS A 62 -4.95 -15.21 -12.95
N VAL A 63 -3.88 -14.44 -12.87
CA VAL A 63 -3.24 -14.05 -11.60
C VAL A 63 -4.21 -13.23 -10.75
N GLU A 64 -4.93 -12.28 -11.35
CA GLU A 64 -5.94 -11.48 -10.64
C GLU A 64 -7.12 -12.34 -10.14
N GLU A 65 -7.61 -13.28 -10.96
CA GLU A 65 -8.64 -14.24 -10.59
C GLU A 65 -8.21 -15.10 -9.38
N LEU A 66 -6.96 -15.58 -9.36
CA LEU A 66 -6.43 -16.42 -8.27
C LEU A 66 -6.17 -15.65 -6.98
N MET A 67 -5.62 -14.44 -7.06
CA MET A 67 -5.38 -13.61 -5.89
C MET A 67 -6.68 -13.04 -5.30
N GLY A 68 -7.75 -13.05 -6.09
CA GLY A 68 -9.04 -12.45 -5.76
C GLY A 68 -8.99 -10.92 -5.76
N LYS A 69 -10.17 -10.31 -5.74
CA LYS A 69 -10.28 -8.86 -5.56
C LYS A 69 -9.78 -8.51 -4.16
N LYS A 70 -8.60 -7.91 -4.06
CA LYS A 70 -8.18 -7.24 -2.82
C LYS A 70 -9.29 -6.25 -2.47
N LYS A 71 -9.87 -6.37 -1.27
CA LYS A 71 -10.72 -5.30 -0.73
C LYS A 71 -9.83 -4.08 -0.62
N THR A 72 -9.90 -3.18 -1.60
CA THR A 72 -9.30 -1.86 -1.48
C THR A 72 -10.04 -1.19 -0.33
N SER A 73 -9.42 -1.12 0.85
CA SER A 73 -10.06 -0.51 2.03
C SER A 73 -10.32 0.99 1.85
N SER A 74 -9.87 1.58 0.74
CA SER A 74 -10.36 2.86 0.29
C SER A 74 -11.74 2.70 -0.34
N THR A 75 -12.75 2.43 0.48
CA THR A 75 -14.05 3.04 0.20
C THR A 75 -13.74 4.53 0.02
N GLY A 76 -14.07 5.09 -1.15
CA GLY A 76 -13.73 6.45 -1.60
C GLY A 76 -14.34 7.55 -0.73
N CYS A 77 -13.98 7.55 0.54
CA CYS A 77 -14.42 8.41 1.59
C CYS A 77 -13.37 9.53 1.71
N LEU A 78 -13.75 10.70 1.22
CA LEU A 78 -12.92 11.89 1.33
C LEU A 78 -13.19 12.53 2.70
N LYS A 79 -12.13 12.83 3.46
CA LYS A 79 -12.29 13.54 4.74
C LYS A 79 -12.28 15.06 4.54
N ALA A 80 -13.27 15.71 5.14
CA ALA A 80 -13.28 17.15 5.32
C ALA A 80 -12.14 17.59 6.25
N LYS A 81 -11.87 18.90 6.29
CA LYS A 81 -10.77 19.47 7.09
C LYS A 81 -10.96 19.26 8.60
N ASN A 82 -12.22 19.15 9.04
CA ASN A 82 -12.64 18.84 10.41
C ASN A 82 -12.60 17.33 10.74
N GLY A 83 -12.23 16.46 9.78
CA GLY A 83 -12.16 15.01 9.96
C GLY A 83 -13.45 14.25 9.61
N GLU A 84 -14.52 14.94 9.24
CA GLU A 84 -15.80 14.32 8.84
C GLU A 84 -15.70 13.63 7.48
N ILE A 85 -16.51 12.59 7.30
CA ILE A 85 -16.58 11.79 6.08
C ILE A 85 -17.52 12.47 5.07
N ILE A 86 -16.98 12.87 3.92
CA ILE A 86 -17.74 13.44 2.80
C ILE A 86 -18.14 12.31 1.85
N MET A 87 -19.45 12.16 1.65
CA MET A 87 -20.06 11.17 0.75
C MET A 87 -20.78 11.81 -0.45
N GLU A 88 -21.06 13.11 -0.38
CA GLU A 88 -21.81 13.85 -1.39
C GLU A 88 -20.88 14.38 -2.50
N LYS A 89 -21.26 14.19 -3.77
CA LYS A 89 -20.41 14.50 -4.93
C LYS A 89 -20.01 15.97 -5.00
N ASP A 90 -20.93 16.89 -4.72
CA ASP A 90 -20.66 18.32 -4.80
C ASP A 90 -19.68 18.78 -3.72
N LYS A 91 -19.84 18.25 -2.50
CA LYS A 91 -18.91 18.51 -1.38
C LYS A 91 -17.54 17.89 -1.62
N ILE A 92 -17.46 16.76 -2.34
CA ILE A 92 -16.19 16.17 -2.76
C ILE A 92 -15.45 17.12 -3.71
N LEU A 93 -16.14 17.64 -4.73
CA LEU A 93 -15.55 18.61 -5.68
C LEU A 93 -15.08 19.89 -4.98
N GLU A 94 -15.88 20.40 -4.06
CA GLU A 94 -15.51 21.58 -3.27
C GLU A 94 -14.26 21.33 -2.43
N ARG A 95 -14.19 20.19 -1.73
CA ARG A 95 -13.04 19.79 -0.91
C ARG A 95 -11.76 19.64 -1.73
N TRP A 96 -11.85 19.11 -2.95
CA TRP A 96 -10.73 19.03 -3.89
C TRP A 96 -10.27 20.42 -4.35
N SER A 97 -11.21 21.30 -4.69
CA SER A 97 -10.91 22.69 -5.06
C SER A 97 -10.21 23.45 -3.93
N GLN A 98 -10.70 23.30 -2.70
CA GLN A 98 -10.09 23.87 -1.50
C GLN A 98 -8.66 23.34 -1.30
N TYR A 99 -8.45 22.01 -1.41
CA TYR A 99 -7.13 21.40 -1.28
C TYR A 99 -6.10 21.98 -2.26
N ILE A 100 -6.48 22.14 -3.54
CA ILE A 100 -5.59 22.68 -4.57
C ILE A 100 -5.23 24.14 -4.28
N LYS A 101 -6.18 24.94 -3.79
CA LYS A 101 -5.93 26.34 -3.40
C LYS A 101 -4.96 26.43 -2.23
N GLU A 102 -5.16 25.62 -1.18
CA GLU A 102 -4.26 25.55 -0.03
C GLU A 102 -2.85 25.11 -0.44
N LEU A 103 -2.74 24.12 -1.34
CA LEU A 103 -1.47 23.63 -1.85
C LEU A 103 -0.70 24.75 -2.60
N LYS A 104 -1.39 25.48 -3.47
CA LYS A 104 -0.80 26.61 -4.21
C LYS A 104 -0.34 27.72 -3.25
N GLU A 105 -1.14 28.07 -2.25
CA GLU A 105 -0.76 29.11 -1.28
C GLU A 105 0.44 28.69 -0.43
N ARG A 106 0.50 27.43 -0.01
CA ARG A 106 1.64 26.88 0.72
C ARG A 106 2.92 26.93 -0.12
N ASN A 107 2.85 26.61 -1.41
CA ASN A 107 4.01 26.69 -2.30
C ASN A 107 4.48 28.14 -2.49
N ARG A 108 3.55 29.08 -2.73
CA ARG A 108 3.88 30.52 -2.78
C ARG A 108 4.50 31.03 -1.48
N SER A 109 4.02 30.55 -0.34
CA SER A 109 4.56 30.92 0.98
C SER A 109 5.99 30.40 1.18
N LYS A 110 6.29 29.17 0.74
CA LYS A 110 7.64 28.59 0.77
C LYS A 110 8.61 29.34 -0.14
N GLU A 111 8.17 29.69 -1.34
CA GLU A 111 8.96 30.50 -2.30
C GLU A 111 9.30 31.88 -1.73
N ARG A 112 8.33 32.53 -1.07
CA ARG A 112 8.55 33.82 -0.38
C ARG A 112 9.49 33.71 0.81
N GLN A 113 9.44 32.61 1.56
CA GLN A 113 10.36 32.35 2.67
C GLN A 113 11.79 32.11 2.17
N LEU A 114 11.97 31.37 1.08
CA LEU A 114 13.27 31.15 0.44
C LEU A 114 13.90 32.47 -0.05
N CYS A 115 13.10 33.38 -0.63
CA CYS A 115 13.58 34.72 -0.99
C CYS A 115 13.97 35.57 0.22
N ARG A 116 13.31 35.41 1.38
CA ARG A 116 13.66 36.16 2.60
C ARG A 116 14.95 35.68 3.25
N THR A 117 15.16 34.37 3.33
CA THR A 117 16.39 33.79 3.92
C THR A 117 17.62 34.11 3.08
N THR A 118 17.49 34.00 1.76
CA THR A 118 18.57 34.36 0.81
C THR A 118 18.91 35.85 0.84
N ASN A 119 17.91 36.73 1.06
CA ASN A 119 18.17 38.16 1.21
C ASN A 119 18.82 38.51 2.56
N SER A 120 18.46 37.85 3.66
CA SER A 120 19.15 38.03 4.95
C SER A 120 20.60 37.53 4.91
N GLU A 121 20.87 36.43 4.19
CA GLU A 121 22.22 35.89 4.02
C GLU A 121 23.11 36.77 3.13
N ARG A 122 22.54 37.41 2.10
CA ARG A 122 23.28 38.43 1.31
C ARG A 122 23.59 39.67 2.14
N ARG A 123 22.60 40.18 2.88
CA ARG A 123 22.76 41.39 3.70
C ARG A 123 23.75 41.19 4.86
N SER A 124 23.88 39.98 5.37
CA SER A 124 24.87 39.61 6.39
C SER A 124 26.29 39.37 5.82
N LYS A 125 26.43 39.11 4.52
CA LYS A 125 27.74 39.00 3.84
C LYS A 125 28.28 40.37 3.41
N ASP A 126 27.39 41.27 2.98
CA ASP A 126 27.78 42.65 2.63
C ASP A 126 28.31 43.43 3.85
N SER A 127 27.78 43.19 5.06
CA SER A 127 28.29 43.82 6.28
C SER A 127 29.71 43.37 6.67
N TYR A 128 30.07 42.11 6.39
CA TYR A 128 31.43 41.59 6.65
C TYR A 128 32.46 42.18 5.67
N LEU A 129 32.09 42.39 4.41
CA LEU A 129 32.96 42.97 3.38
C LEU A 129 33.19 44.48 3.61
N GLU A 130 32.19 45.21 4.12
CA GLU A 130 32.34 46.63 4.49
C GLU A 130 33.32 46.81 5.69
N ASP A 131 33.26 45.93 6.69
CA ASP A 131 34.16 45.95 7.85
C ASP A 131 35.63 45.63 7.47
N GLU A 132 35.86 44.75 6.48
CA GLU A 132 37.20 44.46 5.96
C GLU A 132 37.76 45.63 5.14
N LYS A 133 36.91 46.31 4.37
CA LYS A 133 37.29 47.47 3.56
C LYS A 133 37.75 48.65 4.42
N TRP A 134 37.10 48.88 5.57
CA TRP A 134 37.47 49.97 6.48
C TRP A 134 38.76 49.69 7.28
N LYS A 135 39.06 48.42 7.57
CA LYS A 135 40.32 48.01 8.23
C LYS A 135 41.56 48.25 7.37
N SER A 136 41.43 48.21 6.04
CA SER A 136 42.57 48.40 5.12
C SER A 136 43.03 49.86 4.98
N HIS A 137 42.24 50.85 5.41
CA HIS A 137 42.57 52.27 5.31
C HIS A 137 43.19 52.88 6.57
N ARG A 138 43.33 52.10 7.66
CA ARG A 138 43.83 52.59 8.96
C ARG A 138 45.28 52.17 9.26
N THR A 139 45.88 51.34 8.42
CA THR A 139 47.31 51.00 8.45
C THR A 139 48.01 51.67 7.28
N GLY A 140 48.40 52.92 7.48
CA GLY A 140 49.21 53.73 6.57
C GLY A 140 49.82 54.87 7.35
#